data_AF-A0A951P473-F1
#
_entry.id   AF-A0A951P473-F1
#
_cell.length_a   1.000
_cell.length_b   1.000
_cell.length_c   1.000
_cell.angle_alpha   90.00
_cell.angle_beta   90.00
_cell.angle_gamma   90.00
#
_symmetry.space_group_name_H-M   'P 1'
#
loop_
_entity.id
_entity.type
_entity.pdbx_description
1 polymer ?
#
loop_
_entity_poly.entity_id
_entity_poly.type
_entity_poly.pdbx_seq_one_letter_code
_entity_poly.pdbx_strand_id
1 'polypeptide(L)'
;MSLRLIRAVSEAENTDELHLGRLLLLLKAKDNSGTKSKTIEGITKLAKFDFLLRYPNCLERALKAAGKNPAHANVKPYERTTIETKMIRFRYGPWDNRYRRWIGLLVARGLATTFVEGKTVHVGLTMRGLEIADQLAQMPEFQEIGQRSDLIVKSFNRYSATKIKEFIYEVFPELETMQWGEEISL
;
A
#
# COMPACT_ATOMS: atom_id res chain seq x y z
N MET A 1 19.83 -19.76 -16.74
CA MET A 1 18.72 -19.70 -15.77
C MET A 1 17.81 -20.89 -15.99
N SER A 2 17.41 -21.60 -14.93
CA SER A 2 16.48 -22.73 -15.03
C SER A 2 15.06 -22.24 -15.34
N LEU A 3 14.35 -22.90 -16.26
CA LEU A 3 12.93 -22.63 -16.54
C LEU A 3 12.05 -22.73 -15.28
N ARG A 4 12.46 -23.52 -14.29
CA ARG A 4 11.78 -23.58 -12.97
C ARG A 4 11.87 -22.26 -12.22
N LEU A 5 13.02 -21.58 -12.24
CA LEU A 5 13.19 -20.29 -11.57
C LEU A 5 12.29 -19.23 -12.22
N ILE A 6 12.26 -19.19 -13.56
CA ILE A 6 11.41 -18.25 -14.30
C ILE A 6 9.92 -18.48 -14.00
N ARG A 7 9.48 -19.75 -13.95
CA ARG A 7 8.10 -20.09 -13.57
C ARG A 7 7.78 -19.70 -12.13
N ALA A 8 8.64 -20.05 -11.17
CA ALA A 8 8.42 -19.72 -9.77
C ALA A 8 8.36 -18.20 -9.54
N VAL A 9 9.24 -17.43 -10.20
CA VAL A 9 9.21 -15.96 -10.16
C VAL A 9 7.90 -15.44 -10.79
N SER A 10 7.50 -15.96 -11.94
CA SER A 10 6.25 -15.55 -12.59
C SER A 10 5.01 -15.89 -11.76
N GLU A 11 4.96 -17.06 -11.13
CA GLU A 11 3.87 -17.46 -10.23
C GLU A 11 3.83 -16.54 -9.00
N ALA A 12 4.98 -16.27 -8.38
CA ALA A 12 5.08 -15.35 -7.26
C ALA A 12 4.65 -13.92 -7.62
N GLU A 13 4.96 -13.44 -8.83
CA GLU A 13 4.50 -12.12 -9.30
C GLU A 13 3.01 -12.05 -9.62
N ASN A 14 2.39 -13.18 -9.99
CA ASN A 14 0.96 -13.25 -10.28
C ASN A 14 0.11 -13.64 -9.06
N THR A 15 0.73 -13.86 -7.91
CA THR A 15 0.07 -14.21 -6.65
C THR A 15 -0.51 -12.95 -6.02
N ASP A 16 -1.83 -12.91 -5.82
CA ASP A 16 -2.51 -11.72 -5.28
C ASP A 16 -2.47 -11.66 -3.76
N GLU A 17 -2.25 -12.78 -3.09
CA GLU A 17 -2.45 -13.01 -1.67
C GLU A 17 -1.67 -12.00 -0.82
N LEU A 18 -0.43 -11.69 -1.18
CA LEU A 18 0.38 -10.67 -0.49
C LEU A 18 -0.18 -9.26 -0.68
N HIS A 19 -0.72 -8.95 -1.86
CA HIS A 19 -1.39 -7.67 -2.11
C HIS A 19 -2.66 -7.55 -1.28
N LEU A 20 -3.49 -8.60 -1.28
CA LEU A 20 -4.71 -8.65 -0.47
C LEU A 20 -4.41 -8.50 1.02
N GLY A 21 -3.39 -9.19 1.53
CA GLY A 21 -2.94 -9.08 2.93
C GLY A 21 -2.52 -7.67 3.31
N ARG A 22 -1.71 -6.98 2.48
CA ARG A 22 -1.35 -5.57 2.70
C ARG A 22 -2.56 -4.64 2.71
N LEU A 23 -3.49 -4.82 1.77
CA LEU A 23 -4.71 -4.01 1.73
C LEU A 23 -5.56 -4.21 3.00
N LEU A 24 -5.68 -5.45 3.49
CA LEU A 24 -6.38 -5.74 4.74
C LEU A 24 -5.74 -4.99 5.93
N LEU A 25 -4.41 -5.01 6.04
CA LEU A 25 -3.69 -4.30 7.12
C LEU A 25 -3.86 -2.77 7.02
N LEU A 26 -3.85 -2.19 5.81
CA LEU A 26 -4.15 -0.76 5.61
C LEU A 26 -5.59 -0.39 5.97
N LEU A 27 -6.55 -1.22 5.58
CA LEU A 27 -7.95 -0.99 5.91
C LEU A 27 -8.19 -1.15 7.41
N LYS A 28 -7.52 -2.10 8.08
CA LYS A 28 -7.51 -2.24 9.54
C LYS A 28 -6.94 -1.00 10.22
N ALA A 29 -5.78 -0.52 9.76
CA ALA A 29 -5.19 0.71 10.27
C ALA A 29 -6.15 1.91 10.13
N LYS A 30 -6.92 1.97 9.04
CA LYS A 30 -7.95 2.98 8.85
C LYS A 30 -9.13 2.79 9.81
N ASP A 31 -9.64 1.57 9.97
CA ASP A 31 -10.73 1.27 10.91
C ASP A 31 -10.36 1.69 12.34
N ASN A 32 -9.12 1.39 12.74
CA ASN A 32 -8.57 1.69 14.07
C ASN A 32 -8.11 3.14 14.26
N SER A 33 -8.17 3.98 13.23
CA SER A 33 -7.64 5.36 13.29
C SER A 33 -8.42 6.32 14.20
N GLY A 34 -9.50 5.85 14.82
CA GLY A 34 -10.36 6.66 15.70
C GLY A 34 -11.16 7.74 14.98
N THR A 35 -11.13 7.77 13.64
CA THR A 35 -11.93 8.72 12.85
C THR A 35 -13.36 8.22 12.68
N LYS A 36 -14.32 9.15 12.55
CA LYS A 36 -15.74 8.81 12.32
C LYS A 36 -15.96 7.86 11.13
N SER A 37 -15.22 8.08 10.03
CA SER A 37 -15.23 7.19 8.88
C SER A 37 -14.21 6.08 9.05
N LYS A 38 -14.69 4.83 9.05
CA LYS A 38 -13.88 3.60 9.07
C LYS A 38 -13.39 3.17 7.68
N THR A 39 -13.75 3.92 6.64
CA THR A 39 -13.45 3.58 5.23
C THR A 39 -12.36 4.45 4.64
N ILE A 40 -11.58 3.92 3.71
CA ILE A 40 -10.71 4.72 2.86
C ILE A 40 -11.53 5.30 1.71
N GLU A 41 -11.47 6.63 1.60
CA GLU A 41 -12.20 7.43 0.62
C GLU A 41 -11.40 7.53 -0.68
N GLY A 42 -11.79 6.73 -1.68
CA GLY A 42 -11.23 6.71 -3.02
C GLY A 42 -10.16 5.64 -3.23
N ILE A 43 -10.30 4.89 -4.33
CA ILE A 43 -9.33 3.85 -4.76
C ILE A 43 -7.94 4.46 -4.95
N THR A 44 -7.85 5.69 -5.48
CA THR A 44 -6.57 6.40 -5.63
C THR A 44 -5.86 6.59 -4.30
N LYS A 45 -6.59 6.96 -3.24
CA LYS A 45 -6.01 7.15 -1.90
C LYS A 45 -5.47 5.83 -1.35
N LEU A 46 -6.25 4.75 -1.47
CA LEU A 46 -5.80 3.41 -1.10
C LEU A 46 -4.53 3.00 -1.87
N ALA A 47 -4.49 3.26 -3.18
CA ALA A 47 -3.33 2.95 -4.01
C ALA A 47 -2.07 3.73 -3.62
N LYS A 48 -2.21 5.01 -3.25
CA LYS A 48 -1.07 5.79 -2.74
C LYS A 48 -0.60 5.31 -1.37
N PHE A 49 -1.52 4.89 -0.50
CA PHE A 49 -1.16 4.31 0.80
C PHE A 49 -0.42 2.99 0.63
N ASP A 50 -0.91 2.10 -0.22
CA ASP A 50 -0.25 0.84 -0.49
C ASP A 50 1.08 1.01 -1.22
N PHE A 51 1.23 2.01 -2.08
CA PHE A 51 2.53 2.39 -2.64
C PHE A 51 3.56 2.70 -1.54
N LEU A 52 3.21 3.55 -0.58
CA LEU A 52 4.08 3.89 0.52
C LEU A 52 4.38 2.67 1.40
N LEU A 53 3.39 1.79 1.59
CA LEU A 53 3.57 0.57 2.38
C LEU A 53 4.51 -0.44 1.68
N ARG A 54 4.36 -0.57 0.36
CA ARG A 54 5.12 -1.50 -0.48
C ARG A 54 6.59 -1.09 -0.62
N TYR A 55 6.86 0.21 -0.60
CA TYR A 55 8.21 0.75 -0.78
C TYR A 55 8.65 1.53 0.46
N PRO A 56 9.31 0.85 1.43
CA PRO A 56 9.68 1.47 2.71
C PRO A 56 10.62 2.67 2.55
N ASN A 57 11.52 2.66 1.56
CA ASN A 57 12.38 3.80 1.23
C ASN A 57 11.55 5.02 0.77
N CYS A 58 10.49 4.79 -0.01
CA CYS A 58 9.55 5.85 -0.37
C CYS A 58 8.79 6.35 0.87
N LEU A 59 8.38 5.48 1.79
CA LEU A 59 7.74 5.91 3.04
C LEU A 59 8.65 6.85 3.85
N GLU A 60 9.95 6.54 3.99
CA GLU A 60 10.90 7.44 4.66
C GLU A 60 10.96 8.82 4.00
N ARG A 61 11.13 8.85 2.67
CA ARG A 61 11.18 10.11 1.89
C ARG A 61 9.88 10.91 2.04
N ALA A 62 8.73 10.24 1.98
CA ALA A 62 7.41 10.85 2.17
C ALA A 62 7.21 11.40 3.60
N LEU A 63 7.65 10.68 4.64
CA LEU A 63 7.58 11.18 6.01
C LEU A 63 8.44 12.43 6.19
N LYS A 64 9.68 12.41 5.66
CA LYS A 64 10.59 13.56 5.71
C LYS A 64 9.97 14.78 5.02
N ALA A 65 9.42 14.62 3.81
CA ALA A 65 8.77 15.71 3.08
C ALA A 65 7.52 16.24 3.79
N ALA A 66 6.79 15.39 4.51
CA ALA A 66 5.64 15.79 5.32
C ALA A 66 6.01 16.41 6.69
N GLY A 67 7.29 16.67 6.95
CA GLY A 67 7.76 17.22 8.24
C GLY A 67 7.68 16.24 9.41
N LYS A 68 7.70 14.94 9.13
CA LYS A 68 7.60 13.85 10.13
C LYS A 68 8.93 13.16 10.30
N ASN A 69 9.10 12.48 11.43
CA ASN A 69 10.31 11.71 11.67
C ASN A 69 10.38 10.49 10.71
N PRO A 70 11.33 10.45 9.76
CA PRO A 70 11.46 9.33 8.83
C PRO A 70 11.87 8.03 9.54
N ALA A 71 12.56 8.11 10.69
CA ALA A 71 12.99 6.92 11.43
C ALA A 71 11.83 6.03 11.89
N HIS A 72 10.61 6.57 11.99
CA HIS A 72 9.42 5.78 12.32
C HIS A 72 9.06 4.75 11.26
N ALA A 73 9.48 4.92 10.00
CA ALA A 73 9.29 3.89 8.98
C ALA A 73 10.06 2.61 9.29
N ASN A 74 11.10 2.70 10.14
CA ASN A 74 11.91 1.57 10.60
C ASN A 74 12.41 0.71 9.42
N VAL A 75 12.99 1.35 8.40
CA VAL A 75 13.51 0.65 7.21
C VAL A 75 14.82 -0.03 7.57
N LYS A 76 14.86 -1.36 7.40
CA LYS A 76 16.01 -2.17 7.73
C LYS A 76 17.11 -2.03 6.67
N PRO A 77 18.39 -2.24 7.02
CA PRO A 77 19.49 -2.11 6.05
C PRO A 77 19.31 -2.95 4.78
N TYR A 78 18.79 -4.18 4.91
CA TYR A 78 18.54 -5.05 3.76
C TYR A 78 17.41 -4.53 2.84
N GLU A 79 16.42 -3.82 3.38
CA GLU A 79 15.32 -3.22 2.59
C GLU A 79 15.77 -1.99 1.79
N ARG A 80 16.96 -1.44 2.06
CA ARG A 80 17.46 -0.28 1.30
C ARG A 80 18.02 -0.68 -0.06
N THR A 81 18.54 -1.89 -0.17
CA THR A 81 19.28 -2.35 -1.35
C THR A 81 18.58 -3.48 -2.11
N THR A 82 17.55 -4.10 -1.53
CA THR A 82 16.84 -5.22 -2.16
C THR A 82 15.94 -4.76 -3.31
N ILE A 83 15.92 -5.54 -4.40
CA ILE A 83 15.12 -5.27 -5.60
C ILE A 83 13.61 -5.23 -5.29
N GLU A 84 13.15 -6.00 -4.31
CA GLU A 84 11.74 -6.08 -3.91
C GLU A 84 11.21 -4.79 -3.27
N THR A 85 12.09 -4.02 -2.63
CA THR A 85 11.75 -2.79 -1.90
C THR A 85 12.08 -1.52 -2.68
N LYS A 86 12.69 -1.65 -3.87
CA LYS A 86 12.87 -0.56 -4.83
C LYS A 86 11.68 -0.48 -5.78
N MET A 87 11.22 0.75 -6.03
CA MET A 87 10.17 0.97 -7.03
C MET A 87 10.78 0.94 -8.42
N ILE A 88 10.20 0.11 -9.29
CA ILE A 88 10.56 0.00 -10.71
C ILE A 88 9.29 0.21 -11.54
N ARG A 89 9.37 1.02 -12.61
CA ARG A 89 8.19 1.54 -13.37
C ARG A 89 7.29 0.46 -13.99
N PHE A 90 7.72 -0.79 -14.11
CA PHE A 90 6.91 -1.90 -14.66
C PHE A 90 6.25 -2.80 -13.61
N ARG A 91 6.64 -2.70 -12.33
CA ARG A 91 6.27 -3.72 -11.33
C ARG A 91 4.98 -3.36 -10.60
N TYR A 92 5.05 -2.36 -9.73
CA TYR A 92 3.91 -1.90 -8.94
C TYR A 92 3.98 -0.40 -8.73
N GLY A 93 3.35 0.35 -9.63
CA GLY A 93 3.29 1.80 -9.51
C GLY A 93 2.16 2.26 -8.58
N PRO A 94 2.18 3.52 -8.13
CA PRO A 94 1.07 4.12 -7.40
C PRO A 94 -0.17 4.37 -8.29
N TRP A 95 -0.18 3.89 -9.54
CA TRP A 95 -1.27 3.96 -10.52
C TRP A 95 -1.70 2.57 -11.02
N ASP A 96 -1.36 1.51 -10.29
CA ASP A 96 -1.70 0.15 -10.68
C ASP A 96 -3.21 0.01 -10.94
N ASN A 97 -3.61 -0.46 -12.12
CA ASN A 97 -5.02 -0.65 -12.44
C ASN A 97 -5.63 -1.86 -11.70
N ARG A 98 -4.78 -2.74 -11.15
CA ARG A 98 -5.19 -3.98 -10.46
C ARG A 98 -5.90 -3.73 -9.13
N TYR A 99 -5.84 -2.53 -8.53
CA TYR A 99 -6.54 -2.27 -7.26
C TYR A 99 -8.04 -2.51 -7.33
N ARG A 100 -8.69 -2.21 -8.47
CA ARG A 100 -10.12 -2.53 -8.65
C ARG A 100 -10.36 -4.04 -8.55
N ARG A 101 -9.48 -4.83 -9.17
CA ARG A 101 -9.53 -6.30 -9.11
C ARG A 101 -9.25 -6.79 -7.68
N TRP A 102 -8.22 -6.28 -7.00
CA TRP A 102 -7.90 -6.67 -5.63
C TRP A 102 -9.02 -6.33 -4.63
N ILE A 103 -9.63 -5.16 -4.75
CA ILE A 103 -10.80 -4.79 -3.95
C ILE A 103 -11.96 -5.75 -4.25
N GLY A 104 -12.27 -6.01 -5.53
CA GLY A 104 -13.30 -6.96 -5.92
C GLY A 104 -13.06 -8.37 -5.37
N LEU A 105 -11.80 -8.81 -5.35
CA LEU A 105 -11.37 -10.08 -4.77
C LEU A 105 -11.55 -10.14 -3.24
N LEU A 106 -11.35 -9.03 -2.52
CA LEU A 106 -11.65 -8.96 -1.08
C LEU A 106 -13.16 -8.96 -0.82
N VAL A 107 -13.93 -8.23 -1.62
CA VAL A 107 -15.40 -8.17 -1.53
C VAL A 107 -16.01 -9.54 -1.82
N ALA A 108 -15.57 -10.22 -2.89
CA ALA A 108 -16.05 -11.56 -3.25
C ALA A 108 -15.76 -12.61 -2.16
N ARG A 109 -14.68 -12.43 -1.39
CA ARG A 109 -14.35 -13.28 -0.23
C ARG A 109 -15.07 -12.86 1.06
N GLY A 110 -15.88 -11.80 1.03
CA GLY A 110 -16.58 -11.26 2.19
C GLY A 110 -15.67 -10.60 3.23
N LEU A 111 -14.48 -10.14 2.82
CA LEU A 111 -13.48 -9.50 3.70
C LEU A 111 -13.52 -7.96 3.62
N ALA A 112 -14.00 -7.41 2.51
CA ALA A 112 -14.17 -5.97 2.35
C ALA A 112 -15.60 -5.64 1.93
N THR A 113 -15.98 -4.40 2.16
CA THR A 113 -17.20 -3.80 1.62
C THR A 113 -16.86 -2.54 0.84
N THR A 114 -17.67 -2.25 -0.17
CA THR A 114 -17.57 -1.02 -0.94
C THR A 114 -18.92 -0.40 -1.15
N PHE A 115 -18.99 0.92 -1.06
CA PHE A 115 -20.16 1.70 -1.45
C PHE A 115 -19.70 2.99 -2.12
N VAL A 116 -20.64 3.68 -2.77
CA VAL A 116 -20.38 4.96 -3.42
C VAL A 116 -21.14 6.05 -2.67
N GLU A 117 -20.43 7.11 -2.29
CA GLU A 117 -21.01 8.34 -1.76
C GLU A 117 -20.66 9.49 -2.71
N GLY A 118 -21.67 10.06 -3.36
CA GLY A 118 -21.48 11.01 -4.46
C GLY A 118 -20.71 10.40 -5.63
N LYS A 119 -19.46 10.81 -5.83
CA LYS A 119 -18.54 10.29 -6.87
C LYS A 119 -17.38 9.47 -6.29
N THR A 120 -17.37 9.25 -4.98
CA THR A 120 -16.25 8.63 -4.27
C THR A 120 -16.60 7.20 -3.92
N VAL A 121 -15.71 6.27 -4.27
CA VAL A 121 -15.80 4.87 -3.82
C VAL A 121 -15.17 4.78 -2.43
N HIS A 122 -15.93 4.27 -1.46
CA HIS A 122 -15.46 3.98 -0.12
C HIS A 122 -15.12 2.50 -0.02
N VAL A 123 -13.99 2.19 0.61
CA VAL A 123 -13.53 0.82 0.85
C VAL A 123 -13.34 0.62 2.35
N GLY A 124 -14.00 -0.37 2.93
CA GLY A 124 -13.89 -0.72 4.34
C GLY A 124 -13.79 -2.22 4.56
N LEU A 125 -13.56 -2.64 5.80
CA LEU A 125 -13.60 -4.05 6.19
C LEU A 125 -15.02 -4.46 6.57
N THR A 126 -15.32 -5.74 6.36
CA THR A 126 -16.42 -6.42 7.06
C THR A 126 -15.92 -6.87 8.44
N MET A 127 -16.81 -7.36 9.31
CA MET A 127 -16.38 -7.97 10.59
C MET A 127 -15.39 -9.12 10.37
N ARG A 128 -15.70 -10.02 9.42
CA ARG A 128 -14.80 -11.12 9.03
C ARG A 128 -13.46 -10.60 8.49
N GLY A 129 -13.49 -9.52 7.70
CA GLY A 129 -12.29 -8.87 7.20
C GLY A 129 -11.39 -8.33 8.31
N LEU A 130 -12.00 -7.71 9.31
CA LEU A 130 -11.30 -7.21 10.49
C LEU A 130 -10.66 -8.34 11.29
N GLU A 131 -11.40 -9.43 11.55
CA GLU A 131 -10.87 -10.61 12.24
C GLU A 131 -9.65 -11.21 11.53
N ILE A 132 -9.72 -11.35 10.20
CA ILE A 132 -8.59 -11.85 9.40
C ILE A 132 -7.42 -10.85 9.42
N ALA A 133 -7.70 -9.54 9.33
CA ALA A 133 -6.67 -8.53 9.40
C ALA A 133 -5.99 -8.48 10.79
N ASP A 134 -6.73 -8.76 11.86
CA ASP A 134 -6.21 -8.90 13.23
C ASP A 134 -5.31 -10.13 13.35
N GLN A 135 -5.73 -11.28 12.80
CA GLN A 135 -4.90 -12.48 12.75
C GLN A 135 -3.61 -12.24 11.96
N LEU A 136 -3.69 -11.61 10.79
CA LEU A 136 -2.52 -11.23 10.00
C LEU A 136 -1.60 -10.32 10.81
N ALA A 137 -2.12 -9.32 11.51
CA ALA A 137 -1.30 -8.39 12.29
C ALA A 137 -0.56 -9.06 13.48
N GLN A 138 -1.03 -10.22 13.95
CA GLN A 138 -0.38 -10.99 15.01
C GLN A 138 0.75 -11.88 14.48
N MET A 139 0.77 -12.20 13.18
CA MET A 139 1.81 -13.01 12.56
C MET A 139 3.13 -12.21 12.50
N PRO A 140 4.26 -12.76 12.99
CA PRO A 140 5.55 -12.07 13.00
C PRO A 140 5.96 -11.50 11.64
N GLU A 141 5.65 -12.20 10.55
CA GLU A 141 5.96 -11.86 9.17
C GLU A 141 5.24 -10.59 8.69
N PHE A 142 4.12 -10.24 9.32
CA PHE A 142 3.28 -9.10 8.96
C PHE A 142 3.35 -7.95 9.96
N GLN A 143 4.08 -8.10 11.08
CA GLN A 143 4.16 -7.05 12.11
C GLN A 143 4.70 -5.73 11.56
N GLU A 144 5.77 -5.76 10.77
CA GLU A 144 6.34 -4.53 10.17
C GLU A 144 5.38 -3.88 9.18
N ILE A 145 4.65 -4.69 8.40
CA ILE A 145 3.62 -4.20 7.47
C ILE A 145 2.46 -3.56 8.24
N GLY A 146 2.03 -4.17 9.35
CA GLY A 146 1.00 -3.61 10.23
C GLY A 146 1.42 -2.28 10.83
N GLN A 147 2.62 -2.20 11.43
CA GLN A 147 3.15 -0.97 12.01
C GLN A 147 3.28 0.17 10.99
N ARG A 148 3.77 -0.14 9.78
CA ARG A 148 3.86 0.85 8.69
C ARG A 148 2.48 1.26 8.17
N SER A 149 1.50 0.35 8.16
CA SER A 149 0.11 0.67 7.82
C SER A 149 -0.47 1.71 8.79
N ASP A 150 -0.28 1.49 10.09
CA ASP A 150 -0.70 2.43 11.14
C ASP A 150 0.01 3.77 10.98
N LEU A 151 1.32 3.77 10.71
CA LEU A 151 2.10 4.98 10.46
C LEU A 151 1.61 5.77 9.24
N ILE A 152 1.30 5.09 8.14
CA ILE A 152 0.79 5.70 6.90
C ILE A 152 -0.56 6.34 7.16
N VAL A 153 -1.49 5.63 7.80
CA VAL A 153 -2.81 6.16 8.12
C VAL A 153 -2.70 7.32 9.10
N LYS A 154 -1.98 7.17 10.21
CA LYS A 154 -1.72 8.26 11.16
C LYS A 154 -1.12 9.48 10.46
N SER A 155 -0.30 9.25 9.44
CA SER A 155 0.39 10.33 8.76
C SER A 155 -0.43 11.03 7.68
N PHE A 156 -1.15 10.28 6.86
CA PHE A 156 -1.68 10.78 5.59
C PHE A 156 -3.21 10.66 5.50
N ASN A 157 -3.90 10.12 6.51
CA ASN A 157 -5.36 9.95 6.49
C ASN A 157 -6.12 11.27 6.30
N ARG A 158 -5.59 12.41 6.76
CA ARG A 158 -6.19 13.74 6.55
C ARG A 158 -6.08 14.24 5.10
N TYR A 159 -5.30 13.59 4.26
CA TYR A 159 -5.14 14.01 2.86
C TYR A 159 -6.31 13.45 2.05
N SER A 160 -6.92 14.29 1.21
CA SER A 160 -7.87 13.82 0.21
C SER A 160 -7.16 12.95 -0.84
N ALA A 161 -7.92 12.19 -1.63
CA ALA A 161 -7.35 11.42 -2.74
C ALA A 161 -6.53 12.29 -3.72
N THR A 162 -7.00 13.51 -3.99
CA THR A 162 -6.28 14.49 -4.82
C THR A 162 -5.01 14.99 -4.13
N LYS A 163 -5.11 15.38 -2.85
CA LYS A 163 -3.97 15.92 -2.11
C LYS A 163 -2.84 14.89 -1.95
N ILE A 164 -3.16 13.63 -1.65
CA ILE A 164 -2.12 12.59 -1.55
C ILE A 164 -1.53 12.26 -2.93
N LYS A 165 -2.32 12.33 -4.00
CA LYS A 165 -1.82 12.15 -5.36
C LYS A 165 -0.81 13.24 -5.70
N GLU A 166 -1.16 14.50 -5.51
CA GLU A 166 -0.28 15.67 -5.78
C GLU A 166 0.98 15.61 -4.93
N PHE A 167 0.83 15.34 -3.63
CA PHE A 167 1.97 15.16 -2.72
C PHE A 167 2.94 14.07 -3.19
N ILE A 168 2.42 12.93 -3.68
CA ILE A 168 3.29 11.86 -4.21
C ILE A 168 4.05 12.34 -5.45
N TYR A 169 3.44 13.10 -6.35
CA TYR A 169 4.16 13.64 -7.51
C TYR A 169 5.20 14.70 -7.12
N GLU A 170 4.90 15.54 -6.13
CA GLU A 170 5.84 16.54 -5.61
C GLU A 170 7.06 15.88 -4.93
N VAL A 171 6.82 14.83 -4.13
CA VAL A 171 7.89 14.14 -3.40
C VAL A 171 8.70 13.23 -4.31
N PHE A 172 8.07 12.67 -5.34
CA PHE A 172 8.67 11.70 -6.26
C PHE A 172 8.51 12.16 -7.73
N PRO A 173 9.11 13.31 -8.12
CA PRO A 173 9.00 13.85 -9.47
C PRO A 173 9.55 12.89 -10.54
N GLU A 174 10.46 11.98 -10.16
CA GLU A 174 11.01 10.94 -11.01
C GLU A 174 9.90 10.05 -11.60
N LEU A 175 8.80 9.85 -10.89
CA LEU A 175 7.70 9.00 -11.37
C LEU A 175 7.03 9.54 -12.64
N GLU A 176 7.14 10.83 -12.95
CA GLU A 176 6.62 11.40 -14.19
C GLU A 176 7.50 11.02 -15.38
N THR A 177 8.82 11.06 -15.20
CA THR A 177 9.81 10.99 -16.27
C THR A 177 10.48 9.62 -16.42
N MET A 178 10.42 8.75 -15.41
CA MET A 178 11.08 7.44 -15.38
C MET A 178 10.78 6.62 -16.64
N GLN A 179 11.75 5.95 -17.24
CA GLN A 179 11.47 5.02 -18.34
C GLN A 179 11.03 3.65 -17.79
N TRP A 180 10.44 2.82 -18.65
CA TRP A 180 10.16 1.42 -18.30
C TRP A 180 11.47 0.72 -17.93
N GLY A 181 11.52 0.12 -16.74
CA GLY A 181 12.73 -0.57 -16.25
C GLY A 181 13.59 0.25 -15.30
N GLU A 182 13.35 1.56 -15.18
CA GLU A 182 14.13 2.39 -14.27
C GLU A 182 13.70 2.22 -12.82
N GLU A 183 14.69 2.25 -11.93
CA GLU A 183 14.52 2.35 -10.48
C GLU A 183 14.30 3.82 -10.10
N ILE A 184 13.46 4.07 -9.11
CA ILE A 184 13.36 5.40 -8.52
C ILE A 184 14.67 5.72 -7.77
N SER A 185 15.24 6.89 -8.04
CA SER A 185 16.39 7.40 -7.29
C SER A 185 15.92 7.86 -5.91
N LEU A 186 16.34 7.18 -4.84
CA LEU A 186 15.99 7.50 -3.44
C LEU A 186 17.21 7.87 -2.62
#